data_AF-A0A3G6MBJ6-F1
#
_entry.id   AF-A0A3G6MBJ6-F1
#
_cell.length_a   1.000
_cell.length_b   1.000
_cell.length_c   1.000
_cell.angle_alpha   90.00
_cell.angle_beta   90.00
_cell.angle_gamma   90.00
#
_symmetry.space_group_name_H-M   'P 1'
#
loop_
_entity.id
_entity.type
_entity.pdbx_description
1 polymer ?
#
loop_
_entity_poly.entity_id
_entity_poly.type
_entity_poly.pdbx_seq_one_letter_code
_entity_poly.pdbx_strand_id
1 'polypeptide(L)'
;MQVDYLLNTILKRIKIKDYETVILYHTTGNHQLGYKKLIEKYKNYPNISFVERKEVWFDSSFFKTFTSKKNYKFFLEKNLKNKKSDNFKGLLQKLLRDSKHELIMFNTDDGVFYEDVILNDEILSVFKNNPETASYRMYVGDNIEGFPDYIHKKNGYYEWDYYTDKNITHWSYPFSVDGTIYNTKHLLSVLEKIPYHNPITLEENVFRFAQEHKLFRKGLGPITTKLVGTTLNRVSIDTFNPTINISVDYLNEKFIEGYTLQLGLPDHIDVVNIVPFEVSIIKENQKEVIYSLDEQGKKIQNSYGVEGTKKESE
;
A
#
# COMPACT_ATOMS: atom_id res chain seq x y z
N MET A 1 13.54 4.96 -6.70
CA MET A 1 14.10 3.59 -6.77
C MET A 1 13.15 2.52 -6.19
N GLN A 2 12.53 2.74 -5.03
CA GLN A 2 11.59 1.77 -4.44
C GLN A 2 10.38 1.45 -5.33
N VAL A 3 9.75 2.45 -5.94
CA VAL A 3 8.67 2.22 -6.93
C VAL A 3 9.11 1.28 -8.05
N ASP A 4 10.34 1.44 -8.56
CA ASP A 4 10.90 0.53 -9.58
C ASP A 4 11.03 -0.91 -9.06
N TYR A 5 11.46 -1.07 -7.81
CA TYR A 5 11.58 -2.38 -7.18
C TYR A 5 10.21 -3.06 -6.99
N LEU A 6 9.23 -2.32 -6.46
CA LEU A 6 7.84 -2.80 -6.36
C LEU A 6 7.31 -3.23 -7.72
N LEU A 7 7.43 -2.38 -8.76
CA LEU A 7 6.95 -2.70 -10.11
C LEU A 7 7.62 -3.97 -10.68
N ASN A 8 8.93 -4.15 -10.43
CA ASN A 8 9.63 -5.38 -10.80
C ASN A 8 9.03 -6.61 -10.10
N THR A 9 8.79 -6.52 -8.79
CA THR A 9 8.19 -7.63 -8.03
C THR A 9 6.75 -7.92 -8.48
N ILE A 10 5.96 -6.89 -8.79
CA ILE A 10 4.62 -7.02 -9.39
C ILE A 10 4.69 -7.82 -10.69
N LEU A 11 5.53 -7.39 -11.64
CA LEU A 11 5.68 -8.08 -12.94
C LEU A 11 6.15 -9.52 -12.80
N LYS A 12 7.00 -9.79 -11.80
CA LYS A 12 7.55 -11.13 -11.56
C LYS A 12 6.54 -12.04 -10.86
N ARG A 13 5.79 -11.54 -9.89
CA ARG A 13 5.05 -12.34 -8.90
C ARG A 13 3.54 -12.35 -9.10
N ILE A 14 2.95 -11.31 -9.67
CA ILE A 14 1.51 -11.31 -9.93
C ILE A 14 1.21 -12.22 -11.12
N LYS A 15 0.57 -13.37 -10.85
CA LYS A 15 0.19 -14.38 -11.85
C LYS A 15 -1.28 -14.24 -12.27
N ILE A 16 -1.77 -13.01 -12.27
CA ILE A 16 -3.11 -12.65 -12.74
C ILE A 16 -2.96 -12.24 -14.21
N LYS A 17 -3.80 -12.79 -15.10
CA LYS A 17 -3.67 -12.54 -16.55
C LYS A 17 -4.12 -11.15 -16.97
N ASP A 18 -5.23 -10.67 -16.41
CA ASP A 18 -5.85 -9.39 -16.76
C ASP A 18 -5.74 -8.43 -15.59
N TYR A 19 -4.64 -7.68 -15.54
CA TYR A 19 -4.43 -6.64 -14.55
C TYR A 19 -3.75 -5.42 -15.18
N GLU A 20 -4.03 -4.26 -14.61
CA GLU A 20 -3.37 -2.99 -14.92
C GLU A 20 -2.79 -2.41 -13.63
N THR A 21 -1.63 -1.75 -13.75
CA THR A 21 -0.96 -1.05 -12.67
C THR A 21 -0.90 0.42 -13.00
N VAL A 22 -1.50 1.25 -12.15
CA VAL A 22 -1.49 2.71 -12.31
C VAL A 22 -0.67 3.32 -11.18
N ILE A 23 0.40 4.02 -11.53
CA ILE A 23 1.22 4.77 -10.58
C ILE A 23 0.64 6.17 -10.47
N LEU A 24 -0.04 6.44 -9.35
CA LEU A 24 -0.54 7.76 -9.00
C LEU A 24 0.53 8.51 -8.19
N TYR A 25 1.17 9.52 -8.78
CA TYR A 25 2.35 10.14 -8.20
C TYR A 25 2.29 11.67 -8.15
N HIS A 26 3.13 12.24 -7.29
CA HIS A 26 3.44 13.67 -7.26
C HIS A 26 4.95 13.81 -7.08
N THR A 27 5.58 14.74 -7.79
CA THR A 27 7.03 14.97 -7.67
C THR A 27 7.35 16.43 -7.50
N THR A 28 8.48 16.69 -6.83
CA THR A 28 9.11 18.00 -6.75
C THR A 28 10.62 17.85 -6.98
N GLY A 29 11.26 18.90 -7.52
CA GLY A 29 12.71 18.92 -7.73
C GLY A 29 13.24 17.73 -8.53
N ASN A 30 14.36 17.15 -8.05
CA ASN A 30 15.06 16.06 -8.74
C ASN A 30 14.27 14.75 -8.84
N HIS A 31 13.22 14.56 -8.03
CA HIS A 31 12.35 13.38 -8.14
C HIS A 31 11.59 13.34 -9.47
N GLN A 32 11.38 14.50 -10.10
CA GLN A 32 10.77 14.57 -11.44
C GLN A 32 11.64 13.85 -12.49
N LEU A 33 12.98 13.96 -12.39
CA LEU A 33 13.90 13.24 -13.29
C LEU A 33 13.85 11.73 -13.05
N GLY A 34 13.74 11.32 -11.77
CA GLY A 34 13.52 9.94 -11.40
C GLY A 34 12.25 9.37 -12.05
N TYR A 35 11.12 10.06 -11.94
CA TYR A 35 9.87 9.61 -12.57
C TYR A 35 9.92 9.62 -14.10
N LYS A 36 10.60 10.58 -14.72
CA LYS A 36 10.83 10.56 -16.19
C LYS A 36 11.57 9.30 -16.61
N LYS A 37 12.62 8.91 -15.89
CA LYS A 37 13.35 7.65 -16.13
C LYS A 37 12.49 6.42 -15.87
N LEU A 38 11.64 6.46 -14.86
CA LEU A 38 10.72 5.36 -14.54
C LEU A 38 9.68 5.17 -15.68
N ILE A 39 9.06 6.25 -16.14
CA ILE A 39 8.12 6.24 -17.27
C ILE A 39 8.80 5.67 -18.52
N GLU A 40 10.01 6.13 -18.84
CA GLU A 40 10.78 5.65 -19.99
C GLU A 40 11.12 4.15 -19.86
N LYS A 41 11.52 3.70 -18.67
CA LYS A 41 11.83 2.28 -18.39
C LYS A 41 10.62 1.37 -18.61
N TYR A 42 9.43 1.83 -18.23
CA TYR A 42 8.19 1.04 -18.31
C TYR A 42 7.31 1.33 -19.54
N LYS A 43 7.76 2.17 -20.49
CA LYS A 43 6.97 2.59 -21.66
C LYS A 43 6.45 1.46 -22.55
N ASN A 44 7.16 0.32 -22.55
CA ASN A 44 6.82 -0.85 -23.36
C ASN A 44 5.94 -1.86 -22.61
N TYR A 45 5.53 -1.57 -21.37
CA TYR A 45 4.63 -2.41 -20.58
C TYR A 45 3.20 -1.86 -20.73
N PRO A 46 2.35 -2.46 -21.58
CA PRO A 46 1.04 -1.90 -21.89
C PRO A 46 0.08 -1.88 -20.69
N ASN A 47 0.36 -2.70 -19.67
CA ASN A 47 -0.40 -2.79 -18.44
C ASN A 47 0.10 -1.84 -17.34
N ILE A 48 1.13 -1.01 -17.58
CA ILE A 48 1.66 -0.05 -16.62
C ILE A 48 1.43 1.37 -17.13
N SER A 49 0.83 2.22 -16.31
CA SER A 49 0.60 3.62 -16.64
C SER A 49 0.94 4.56 -15.48
N PHE A 50 1.26 5.80 -15.80
CA PHE A 50 1.68 6.82 -14.84
C PHE A 50 0.74 8.01 -14.92
N VAL A 51 0.25 8.46 -13.78
CA VAL A 51 -0.69 9.57 -13.69
C VAL A 51 -0.24 10.55 -12.62
N GLU A 52 0.15 11.74 -13.06
CA GLU A 52 0.65 12.79 -12.17
C GLU A 52 -0.51 13.57 -11.52
N ARG A 53 -0.41 13.74 -10.21
CA ARG A 53 -1.26 14.63 -9.41
C ARG A 53 -0.92 16.08 -9.75
N LYS A 54 -1.95 16.91 -9.90
CA LYS A 54 -1.83 18.33 -10.24
C LYS A 54 -2.31 19.18 -9.09
N GLU A 55 -1.57 20.24 -8.79
CA GLU A 55 -2.04 21.29 -7.90
C GLU A 55 -3.35 21.87 -8.43
N VAL A 56 -4.34 21.97 -7.56
CA VAL A 56 -5.65 22.55 -7.90
C VAL A 56 -6.11 23.42 -6.76
N TRP A 57 -6.75 24.53 -7.10
CA TRP A 57 -7.40 25.39 -6.11
C TRP A 57 -8.63 24.72 -5.49
N PHE A 58 -9.31 23.86 -6.26
CA PHE A 58 -10.49 23.14 -5.82
C PHE A 58 -10.64 21.81 -6.55
N ASP A 59 -10.92 20.74 -5.79
CA ASP A 59 -11.23 19.41 -6.31
C ASP A 59 -12.74 19.13 -6.13
N SER A 60 -13.48 19.05 -7.24
CA SER A 60 -14.94 18.88 -7.23
C SER A 60 -15.41 17.56 -6.64
N SER A 61 -14.52 16.57 -6.50
CA SER A 61 -14.85 15.30 -5.83
C SER A 61 -15.24 15.47 -4.35
N PHE A 62 -14.94 16.63 -3.74
CA PHE A 62 -15.35 16.94 -2.38
C PHE A 62 -16.83 17.27 -2.21
N PHE A 63 -17.57 17.62 -3.29
CA PHE A 63 -18.99 17.97 -3.17
C PHE A 63 -19.82 16.86 -2.50
N LYS A 64 -19.52 15.59 -2.80
CA LYS A 64 -20.19 14.43 -2.21
C LYS A 64 -19.80 14.16 -0.74
N THR A 65 -18.78 14.83 -0.23
CA THR A 65 -18.29 14.66 1.15
C THR A 65 -18.87 15.68 2.14
N PHE A 66 -19.57 16.72 1.67
CA PHE A 66 -20.13 17.79 2.50
C PHE A 66 -21.42 17.39 3.22
N THR A 67 -21.37 16.25 3.92
CA THR A 67 -22.47 15.68 4.69
C THR A 67 -22.45 16.09 6.15
N SER A 68 -21.36 16.69 6.64
CA SER A 68 -21.22 17.12 8.03
C SER A 68 -20.33 18.35 8.19
N LYS A 69 -20.49 19.07 9.32
CA LYS A 69 -19.60 20.19 9.70
C LYS A 69 -18.13 19.75 9.80
N LYS A 70 -17.88 18.52 10.27
CA LYS A 70 -16.54 17.94 10.37
C LYS A 70 -15.88 17.79 8.99
N ASN A 71 -16.61 17.25 8.02
CA ASN A 71 -16.10 17.08 6.65
C ASN A 71 -15.87 18.42 5.95
N TYR A 72 -16.77 19.39 6.17
CA TYR A 72 -16.60 20.75 5.67
C TYR A 72 -15.35 21.42 6.27
N LYS A 73 -15.13 21.30 7.58
CA LYS A 73 -13.92 21.80 8.26
C LYS A 73 -12.66 21.14 7.70
N PHE A 74 -12.67 19.82 7.50
CA PHE A 74 -11.55 19.10 6.88
C PHE A 74 -11.21 19.67 5.51
N PHE A 75 -12.22 19.85 4.64
CA PHE A 75 -12.03 20.42 3.32
C PHE A 75 -11.44 21.84 3.37
N LEU A 76 -11.94 22.69 4.27
CA LEU A 76 -11.38 24.04 4.43
C LEU A 76 -9.90 24.00 4.84
N GLU A 77 -9.53 23.13 5.77
CA GLU A 77 -8.17 23.05 6.31
C GLU A 77 -7.18 22.38 5.35
N LYS A 78 -7.55 21.24 4.78
CA LYS A 78 -6.65 20.38 4.02
C LYS A 78 -6.63 20.65 2.53
N ASN A 79 -7.67 21.29 1.99
CA ASN A 79 -7.78 21.59 0.56
C ASN A 79 -7.79 23.10 0.29
N LEU A 80 -8.74 23.86 0.87
CA LEU A 80 -8.89 25.28 0.51
C LEU A 80 -7.77 26.17 1.07
N LYS A 81 -7.39 25.99 2.34
CA LYS A 81 -6.34 26.77 3.00
C LYS A 81 -4.93 26.26 2.70
N ASN A 82 -4.82 25.01 2.26
CA ASN A 82 -3.54 24.39 1.95
C ASN A 82 -3.11 24.77 0.53
N LYS A 83 -2.14 25.68 0.41
CA LYS A 83 -1.58 26.11 -0.89
C LYS A 83 -0.88 24.98 -1.65
N LYS A 84 -0.60 23.85 -1.02
CA LYS A 84 -0.05 22.63 -1.63
C LYS A 84 -1.11 21.55 -1.85
N SER A 85 -2.40 21.91 -1.86
CA SER A 85 -3.46 20.98 -2.20
C SER A 85 -3.35 20.55 -3.66
N ASP A 86 -3.62 19.28 -3.92
CA ASP A 86 -3.70 18.73 -5.25
C ASP A 86 -4.99 17.94 -5.46
N ASN A 87 -5.14 17.37 -6.65
CA ASN A 87 -6.34 16.67 -7.09
C ASN A 87 -6.33 15.17 -6.75
N PHE A 88 -5.60 14.72 -5.72
CA PHE A 88 -5.48 13.29 -5.39
C PHE A 88 -6.83 12.58 -5.30
N LYS A 89 -7.79 13.18 -4.60
CA LYS A 89 -9.12 12.59 -4.38
C LYS A 89 -9.89 12.41 -5.69
N GLY A 90 -9.98 13.47 -6.48
CA GLY A 90 -10.68 13.45 -7.76
C GLY A 90 -10.00 12.53 -8.77
N LEU A 91 -8.67 12.50 -8.77
CA LEU A 91 -7.90 11.64 -9.66
C LEU A 91 -8.05 10.17 -9.32
N LEU A 92 -7.96 9.79 -8.04
CA LEU A 92 -8.20 8.42 -7.59
C LEU A 92 -9.62 7.96 -7.93
N GLN A 93 -10.63 8.77 -7.63
CA GLN A 93 -12.03 8.41 -7.93
C GLN A 93 -12.30 8.30 -9.43
N LYS A 94 -11.66 9.15 -10.24
CA LYS A 94 -11.73 9.06 -11.69
C LYS A 94 -11.12 7.75 -12.18
N LEU A 95 -9.93 7.38 -11.70
CA LEU A 95 -9.28 6.11 -12.05
C LEU A 95 -10.14 4.90 -11.70
N LEU A 96 -10.74 4.89 -10.50
CA LEU A 96 -11.65 3.81 -10.09
C LEU A 96 -12.93 3.75 -10.94
N ARG A 97 -13.46 4.90 -11.35
CA ARG A 97 -14.68 4.98 -12.17
C ARG A 97 -14.45 4.53 -13.61
N ASP A 98 -13.30 4.92 -14.17
CA ASP A 98 -12.91 4.64 -15.55
C ASP A 98 -12.33 3.22 -15.70
N SER A 99 -11.97 2.56 -14.59
CA SER A 99 -11.43 1.20 -14.60
C SER A 99 -12.44 0.19 -15.14
N LYS A 100 -11.96 -0.68 -16.04
CA LYS A 100 -12.70 -1.85 -16.53
C LYS A 100 -12.64 -3.04 -15.57
N HIS A 101 -11.73 -3.01 -14.58
CA HIS A 101 -11.47 -4.13 -13.68
C HIS A 101 -12.42 -4.11 -12.48
N GLU A 102 -13.03 -5.27 -12.19
CA GLU A 102 -13.95 -5.45 -11.06
C GLU A 102 -13.27 -5.32 -9.70
N LEU A 103 -11.98 -5.66 -9.64
CA LEU A 103 -11.17 -5.63 -8.43
C LEU A 103 -10.05 -4.61 -8.55
N ILE A 104 -9.68 -4.01 -7.41
CA ILE A 104 -8.58 -3.06 -7.29
C ILE A 104 -7.73 -3.43 -6.09
N MET A 105 -6.42 -3.26 -6.24
CA MET A 105 -5.45 -3.44 -5.16
C MET A 105 -4.68 -2.12 -4.97
N PHE A 106 -4.58 -1.64 -3.74
CA PHE A 106 -3.66 -0.57 -3.40
C PHE A 106 -2.30 -1.14 -3.00
N ASN A 107 -1.23 -0.40 -3.32
CA ASN A 107 0.12 -0.71 -2.87
C ASN A 107 0.85 0.60 -2.56
N THR A 108 1.76 0.51 -1.60
CA THR A 108 2.75 1.53 -1.26
C THR A 108 4.11 1.16 -1.86
N ASP A 109 4.98 2.15 -2.00
CA ASP A 109 6.29 1.99 -2.65
C ASP A 109 7.27 1.13 -1.86
N ASP A 110 7.06 0.93 -0.56
CA ASP A 110 7.83 0.06 0.31
C ASP A 110 7.40 -1.42 0.30
N GLY A 111 6.33 -1.76 -0.44
CA GLY A 111 5.85 -3.12 -0.59
C GLY A 111 6.74 -4.00 -1.47
N VAL A 112 6.89 -5.27 -1.09
CA VAL A 112 7.68 -6.27 -1.82
C VAL A 112 6.92 -7.60 -1.93
N PHE A 113 6.53 -7.95 -3.15
CA PHE A 113 6.00 -9.28 -3.43
C PHE A 113 7.16 -10.28 -3.49
N TYR A 114 7.24 -11.18 -2.52
CA TYR A 114 8.31 -12.17 -2.44
C TYR A 114 7.87 -13.55 -2.93
N GLU A 115 6.57 -13.83 -2.86
CA GLU A 115 5.93 -15.04 -3.39
C GLU A 115 4.94 -14.73 -4.52
N ASP A 116 4.60 -15.76 -5.30
CA ASP A 116 3.65 -15.64 -6.40
C ASP A 116 2.23 -15.40 -5.88
N VAL A 117 1.55 -14.44 -6.50
CA VAL A 117 0.16 -14.06 -6.19
C VAL A 117 -0.76 -14.65 -7.24
N ILE A 118 -1.67 -15.50 -6.78
CA ILE A 118 -2.70 -16.17 -7.60
C ILE A 118 -4.05 -15.92 -6.93
N LEU A 119 -5.04 -15.49 -7.71
CA LEU A 119 -6.45 -15.47 -7.29
C LEU A 119 -7.16 -16.64 -7.97
N ASN A 120 -7.62 -17.59 -7.16
CA ASN A 120 -8.40 -18.72 -7.68
C ASN A 120 -9.88 -18.35 -7.85
N ASP A 121 -10.63 -19.17 -8.58
CA ASP A 121 -12.04 -18.94 -8.89
C ASP A 121 -12.93 -18.88 -7.64
N GLU A 122 -12.53 -19.52 -6.56
CA GLU A 122 -13.26 -19.46 -5.29
C GLU A 122 -13.16 -18.08 -4.64
N ILE A 123 -11.96 -17.50 -4.57
CA ILE A 123 -11.75 -16.13 -4.07
C ILE A 123 -12.54 -15.14 -4.94
N LEU A 124 -12.47 -15.28 -6.27
CA LEU A 124 -13.24 -14.45 -7.20
C LEU A 124 -14.76 -14.61 -6.97
N SER A 125 -15.22 -15.82 -6.70
CA SER A 125 -16.63 -16.10 -6.39
C SER A 125 -17.06 -15.44 -5.07
N VAL A 126 -16.18 -15.31 -4.08
CA VAL A 126 -16.49 -14.56 -2.84
C VAL A 126 -16.74 -13.09 -3.15
N PHE A 127 -15.89 -12.45 -3.97
CA PHE A 127 -16.09 -11.06 -4.39
C PHE A 127 -17.37 -10.88 -5.21
N LYS A 128 -17.68 -11.82 -6.11
CA LYS A 128 -18.91 -11.78 -6.90
C LYS A 128 -20.17 -11.88 -6.03
N ASN A 129 -20.13 -12.73 -5.00
CA ASN A 129 -21.26 -12.95 -4.10
C ASN A 129 -21.37 -11.91 -2.98
N ASN A 130 -20.25 -11.27 -2.61
CA ASN A 130 -20.16 -10.35 -1.48
C ASN A 130 -19.33 -9.09 -1.83
N PRO A 131 -19.67 -8.36 -2.91
CA PRO A 131 -18.83 -7.26 -3.42
C PRO A 131 -18.67 -6.12 -2.42
N GLU A 132 -19.59 -6.00 -1.46
CA GLU A 132 -19.60 -4.91 -0.48
C GLU A 132 -18.81 -5.20 0.80
N THR A 133 -18.50 -6.47 1.06
CA THR A 133 -17.93 -6.88 2.36
C THR A 133 -16.62 -7.61 2.22
N ALA A 134 -16.31 -8.20 1.06
CA ALA A 134 -15.08 -8.94 0.86
C ALA A 134 -13.87 -8.01 0.67
N SER A 135 -12.77 -8.35 1.31
CA SER A 135 -11.43 -7.86 0.97
C SER A 135 -10.43 -9.02 1.01
N TYR A 136 -9.37 -8.95 0.20
CA TYR A 136 -8.32 -9.97 0.18
C TYR A 136 -6.97 -9.34 0.46
N ARG A 137 -6.34 -9.70 1.57
CA ARG A 137 -5.13 -9.07 2.09
C ARG A 137 -3.90 -9.93 1.84
N MET A 138 -2.90 -9.36 1.17
CA MET A 138 -1.69 -10.09 0.75
C MET A 138 -0.60 -10.17 1.82
N TYR A 139 -0.65 -9.30 2.83
CA TYR A 139 0.38 -9.18 3.86
C TYR A 139 0.10 -9.99 5.15
N VAL A 140 -0.89 -10.89 5.10
CA VAL A 140 -1.27 -11.77 6.22
C VAL A 140 -1.15 -13.24 5.81
N GLY A 141 -0.97 -14.13 6.79
CA GLY A 141 -0.78 -15.56 6.60
C GLY A 141 -0.45 -16.26 7.92
N ASP A 142 -0.48 -17.59 7.94
CA ASP A 142 -0.20 -18.40 9.15
C ASP A 142 1.27 -18.40 9.57
N ASN A 143 2.15 -17.97 8.66
CA ASN A 143 3.55 -17.75 8.96
C ASN A 143 3.79 -16.47 9.78
N ILE A 144 2.83 -15.53 9.85
CA ILE A 144 3.01 -14.28 10.58
C ILE A 144 2.72 -14.48 12.06
N GLU A 145 3.57 -13.94 12.92
CA GLU A 145 3.37 -13.92 14.36
C GLU A 145 2.01 -13.29 14.72
N GLY A 146 1.39 -13.79 15.79
CA GLY A 146 0.07 -13.32 16.20
C GLY A 146 -1.07 -13.78 15.28
N PHE A 147 -0.90 -14.89 14.55
CA PHE A 147 -1.99 -15.53 13.81
C PHE A 147 -3.16 -15.90 14.75
N PRO A 148 -4.36 -15.30 14.60
CA PRO A 148 -5.46 -15.49 15.55
C PRO A 148 -6.20 -16.82 15.41
N ASP A 149 -6.62 -17.38 16.54
CA ASP A 149 -7.37 -18.64 16.60
C ASP A 149 -8.77 -18.58 15.96
N TYR A 150 -9.34 -17.39 15.80
CA TYR A 150 -10.67 -17.20 15.20
C TYR A 150 -10.64 -17.25 13.67
N ILE A 151 -9.47 -17.38 13.05
CA ILE A 151 -9.34 -17.42 11.59
C ILE A 151 -9.54 -18.84 11.09
N HIS A 152 -10.34 -18.97 10.02
CA HIS A 152 -10.69 -20.26 9.48
C HIS A 152 -10.03 -20.50 8.13
N LYS A 153 -9.37 -21.65 7.99
CA LYS A 153 -8.85 -22.13 6.71
C LYS A 153 -10.01 -22.64 5.86
N LYS A 154 -10.07 -22.20 4.60
CA LYS A 154 -11.06 -22.63 3.63
C LYS A 154 -10.39 -22.77 2.27
N ASN A 155 -10.37 -23.98 1.73
CA ASN A 155 -9.93 -24.27 0.34
C ASN A 155 -8.69 -23.49 -0.14
N GLY A 156 -7.61 -23.52 0.65
CA GLY A 156 -6.35 -22.87 0.28
C GLY A 156 -6.28 -21.36 0.49
N TYR A 157 -7.20 -20.78 1.25
CA TYR A 157 -7.15 -19.40 1.74
C TYR A 157 -7.66 -19.33 3.20
N TYR A 158 -7.45 -18.20 3.87
CA TYR A 158 -7.98 -17.89 5.18
C TYR A 158 -9.17 -16.93 5.09
N GLU A 159 -10.17 -17.12 5.94
CA GLU A 159 -11.38 -16.30 6.03
C GLU A 159 -11.64 -15.90 7.49
N TRP A 160 -11.98 -14.64 7.72
CA TRP A 160 -12.34 -14.14 9.04
C TRP A 160 -13.30 -12.94 8.95
N ASP A 161 -13.75 -12.50 10.12
CA ASP A 161 -14.54 -11.28 10.29
C ASP A 161 -13.69 -10.25 11.05
N TYR A 162 -13.40 -9.10 10.42
CA TYR A 162 -12.56 -8.03 10.99
C TYR A 162 -13.10 -7.48 12.31
N TYR A 163 -14.39 -7.65 12.59
CA TYR A 163 -15.03 -7.13 13.80
C TYR A 163 -15.15 -8.17 14.93
N THR A 164 -14.48 -9.32 14.78
CA THR A 164 -14.41 -10.35 15.82
C THR A 164 -13.55 -9.88 16.99
N ASP A 165 -12.35 -9.36 16.69
CA ASP A 165 -11.46 -8.76 17.68
C ASP A 165 -11.79 -7.28 17.89
N LYS A 166 -11.71 -6.82 19.13
CA LYS A 166 -11.88 -5.43 19.53
C LYS A 166 -10.57 -4.66 19.54
N ASN A 167 -9.44 -5.34 19.68
CA ASN A 167 -8.12 -4.74 19.57
C ASN A 167 -7.84 -4.44 18.10
N ILE A 168 -7.16 -3.33 17.83
CA ILE A 168 -6.79 -2.94 16.45
C ILE A 168 -5.47 -3.60 16.09
N THR A 169 -5.55 -4.54 15.16
CA THR A 169 -4.46 -5.42 14.70
C THR A 169 -4.51 -5.52 13.18
N HIS A 170 -3.54 -6.18 12.55
CA HIS A 170 -3.62 -6.51 11.12
C HIS A 170 -4.83 -7.37 10.76
N TRP A 171 -5.45 -8.05 11.71
CA TRP A 171 -6.59 -8.93 11.50
C TRP A 171 -7.94 -8.27 11.81
N SER A 172 -7.94 -7.06 12.40
CA SER A 172 -9.13 -6.27 12.71
C SER A 172 -9.14 -4.88 12.06
N TYR A 173 -8.21 -4.62 11.13
CA TYR A 173 -8.11 -3.38 10.36
C TYR A 173 -8.79 -3.53 8.98
N PRO A 174 -10.09 -3.23 8.78
CA PRO A 174 -10.86 -3.60 7.58
C PRO A 174 -10.46 -2.87 6.29
N PHE A 175 -9.75 -1.74 6.38
CA PHE A 175 -9.32 -0.96 5.21
C PHE A 175 -7.83 -0.65 5.27
N SER A 176 -7.02 -1.21 4.36
CA SER A 176 -5.59 -0.94 4.24
C SER A 176 -5.24 -0.60 2.79
N VAL A 177 -4.22 0.24 2.62
CA VAL A 177 -3.67 0.59 1.30
C VAL A 177 -2.50 -0.31 0.88
N ASP A 178 -2.16 -1.31 1.70
CA ASP A 178 -1.01 -2.19 1.49
C ASP A 178 -1.50 -3.54 0.99
N GLY A 179 -1.29 -3.85 -0.30
CA GLY A 179 -1.59 -5.16 -0.88
C GLY A 179 -2.98 -5.71 -0.60
N THR A 180 -4.00 -4.87 -0.41
CA THR A 180 -5.36 -5.33 -0.10
C THR A 180 -6.27 -5.08 -1.29
N ILE A 181 -6.98 -6.14 -1.69
CA ILE A 181 -7.89 -6.15 -2.83
C ILE A 181 -9.32 -5.87 -2.36
N TYR A 182 -10.00 -5.01 -3.11
CA TYR A 182 -11.41 -4.64 -2.90
C TYR A 182 -12.18 -4.72 -4.21
N ASN A 183 -13.52 -4.79 -4.13
CA ASN A 183 -14.36 -4.53 -5.29
C ASN A 183 -14.29 -3.04 -5.66
N THR A 184 -13.92 -2.75 -6.91
CA THR A 184 -13.69 -1.39 -7.43
C THR A 184 -14.92 -0.49 -7.28
N LYS A 185 -16.10 -0.98 -7.70
CA LYS A 185 -17.34 -0.19 -7.70
C LYS A 185 -17.82 0.10 -6.30
N HIS A 186 -17.79 -0.91 -5.42
CA HIS A 186 -18.20 -0.70 -4.04
C HIS A 186 -17.23 0.24 -3.32
N LEU A 187 -15.92 0.02 -3.45
CA LEU A 187 -14.92 0.90 -2.86
C LEU A 187 -15.11 2.35 -3.30
N LEU A 188 -15.32 2.61 -4.59
CA LEU A 188 -15.62 3.96 -5.10
C LEU A 188 -16.83 4.58 -4.39
N SER A 189 -17.92 3.81 -4.21
CA SER A 189 -19.13 4.29 -3.52
C SER A 189 -18.89 4.71 -2.06
N VAL A 190 -17.92 4.07 -1.39
CA VAL A 190 -17.48 4.41 -0.04
C VAL A 190 -16.59 5.65 -0.07
N LEU A 191 -15.58 5.68 -0.95
CA LEU A 191 -14.63 6.78 -1.07
C LEU A 191 -15.28 8.12 -1.45
N GLU A 192 -16.38 8.10 -2.22
CA GLU A 192 -17.12 9.30 -2.57
C GLU A 192 -17.70 10.04 -1.35
N LYS A 193 -17.97 9.32 -0.25
CA LYS A 193 -18.61 9.87 0.97
C LYS A 193 -17.60 10.44 1.97
N ILE A 194 -16.32 10.13 1.82
CA ILE A 194 -15.29 10.33 2.85
C ILE A 194 -14.32 11.44 2.45
N PRO A 195 -14.04 12.44 3.30
CA PRO A 195 -13.04 13.46 2.99
C PRO A 195 -11.62 12.88 3.13
N TYR A 196 -10.79 13.02 2.09
CA TYR A 196 -9.37 12.67 2.11
C TYR A 196 -8.63 13.46 1.03
N HIS A 197 -7.33 13.71 1.22
CA HIS A 197 -6.52 14.55 0.31
C HIS A 197 -5.15 13.95 -0.05
N ASN A 198 -4.76 12.85 0.60
CA ASN A 198 -3.53 12.12 0.35
C ASN A 198 -3.71 10.64 0.81
N PRO A 199 -2.75 9.73 0.51
CA PRO A 199 -2.86 8.33 0.92
C PRO A 199 -3.06 8.12 2.43
N ILE A 200 -2.41 8.92 3.28
CA ILE A 200 -2.51 8.80 4.75
C ILE A 200 -3.94 9.09 5.22
N THR A 201 -4.51 10.23 4.80
CA THR A 201 -5.88 10.59 5.15
C THR A 201 -6.93 9.73 4.46
N LEU A 202 -6.60 9.10 3.33
CA LEU A 202 -7.43 8.08 2.70
C LEU A 202 -7.53 6.87 3.63
N GLU A 203 -6.40 6.31 4.05
CA GLU A 203 -6.38 5.15 4.93
C GLU A 203 -7.08 5.41 6.26
N GLU A 204 -6.66 6.46 6.98
CA GLU A 204 -7.19 6.78 8.31
C GLU A 204 -8.71 7.05 8.29
N ASN A 205 -9.19 7.87 7.35
CA ASN A 205 -10.61 8.25 7.34
C ASN A 205 -11.50 7.13 6.80
N VAL A 206 -11.01 6.30 5.86
CA VAL A 206 -11.79 5.16 5.37
C VAL A 206 -11.82 4.03 6.40
N PHE A 207 -10.72 3.77 7.09
CA PHE A 207 -10.70 2.85 8.22
C PHE A 207 -11.73 3.25 9.28
N ARG A 208 -11.72 4.51 9.74
CA ARG A 208 -12.70 5.00 10.72
C ARG A 208 -14.15 4.87 10.24
N PHE A 209 -14.40 5.26 8.99
CA PHE A 209 -15.73 5.14 8.40
C PHE A 209 -16.18 3.68 8.31
N ALA A 210 -15.27 2.78 7.91
CA ALA A 210 -15.52 1.34 7.87
C ALA A 210 -15.82 0.79 9.27
N GLN A 211 -15.09 1.19 10.31
CA GLN A 211 -15.38 0.78 11.69
C GLN A 211 -16.77 1.22 12.15
N GLU A 212 -17.13 2.47 11.92
CA GLU A 212 -18.44 3.02 12.31
C GLU A 212 -19.60 2.30 11.61
N HIS A 213 -19.42 1.93 10.34
CA HIS A 213 -20.48 1.37 9.49
C HIS A 213 -20.35 -0.15 9.25
N LYS A 214 -19.38 -0.80 9.90
CA LYS A 214 -19.05 -2.23 9.74
C LYS A 214 -18.82 -2.66 8.28
N LEU A 215 -18.12 -1.84 7.50
CA LEU A 215 -17.82 -2.12 6.07
C LEU A 215 -16.65 -3.08 5.90
N PHE A 216 -16.52 -3.71 4.74
CA PHE A 216 -15.44 -4.66 4.44
C PHE A 216 -15.30 -5.78 5.48
N ARG A 217 -16.42 -6.17 6.10
CA ARG A 217 -16.48 -7.11 7.23
C ARG A 217 -15.74 -8.42 7.01
N LYS A 218 -15.76 -8.94 5.79
CA LYS A 218 -15.22 -10.26 5.45
C LYS A 218 -13.79 -10.14 4.96
N GLY A 219 -12.85 -10.53 5.81
CA GLY A 219 -11.43 -10.63 5.48
C GLY A 219 -11.11 -11.97 4.82
N LEU A 220 -10.28 -11.91 3.79
CA LEU A 220 -9.68 -13.06 3.11
C LEU A 220 -8.17 -12.87 3.04
N GLY A 221 -7.41 -13.96 3.03
CA GLY A 221 -5.96 -13.91 2.91
C GLY A 221 -5.36 -15.21 2.38
N PRO A 222 -4.12 -15.19 1.89
CA PRO A 222 -3.41 -16.39 1.46
C PRO A 222 -3.04 -17.27 2.66
N ILE A 223 -2.65 -18.53 2.42
CA ILE A 223 -2.12 -19.40 3.48
C ILE A 223 -0.83 -18.82 4.06
N THR A 224 0.13 -18.55 3.18
CA THR A 224 1.35 -17.83 3.53
C THR A 224 1.31 -16.43 2.94
N THR A 225 1.80 -15.46 3.70
CA THR A 225 1.94 -14.07 3.29
C THR A 225 2.63 -13.96 1.93
N LYS A 226 2.19 -13.00 1.09
CA LYS A 226 2.75 -12.78 -0.27
C LYS A 226 3.48 -11.45 -0.42
N LEU A 227 3.10 -10.47 0.41
CA LEU A 227 3.63 -9.12 0.42
C LEU A 227 4.20 -8.79 1.81
N VAL A 228 5.34 -8.14 1.85
CA VAL A 228 5.86 -7.48 3.07
C VAL A 228 6.17 -6.02 2.79
N GLY A 229 6.08 -5.18 3.83
CA GLY A 229 6.58 -3.82 3.81
C GLY A 229 8.08 -3.80 4.17
N THR A 230 8.84 -2.87 3.60
CA THR A 230 10.28 -2.72 3.87
C THR A 230 10.59 -1.41 4.54
N THR A 231 11.37 -1.45 5.62
CA THR A 231 11.56 -0.28 6.49
C THR A 231 12.82 0.52 6.11
N LEU A 232 12.99 0.82 4.82
CA LEU A 232 14.20 1.47 4.29
C LEU A 232 14.30 2.94 4.71
N ASN A 233 13.21 3.67 4.50
CA ASN A 233 13.14 5.10 4.70
C ASN A 233 11.71 5.53 4.98
N ARG A 234 11.57 6.81 5.34
CA ARG A 234 10.30 7.42 5.65
C ARG A 234 10.14 8.70 4.84
N VAL A 235 9.16 8.71 3.94
CA VAL A 235 8.82 9.89 3.13
C VAL A 235 7.87 10.84 3.88
N SER A 236 7.01 10.32 4.76
CA SER A 236 6.05 11.12 5.52
C SER A 236 6.58 11.55 6.89
N ILE A 237 6.37 12.83 7.24
CA ILE A 237 6.65 13.35 8.58
C ILE A 237 5.54 13.08 9.60
N ASP A 238 4.35 12.69 9.15
CA ASP A 238 3.13 12.63 9.99
C ASP A 238 3.06 11.37 10.87
N THR A 239 3.85 10.33 10.60
CA THR A 239 3.87 9.08 11.37
C THR A 239 5.29 8.71 11.83
N PHE A 240 5.46 8.37 13.11
CA PHE A 240 6.75 7.92 13.65
C PHE A 240 6.96 6.41 13.39
N ASN A 241 7.24 6.03 12.15
CA ASN A 241 7.56 4.64 11.80
C ASN A 241 9.10 4.44 11.84
N PRO A 242 9.60 3.47 12.62
CA PRO A 242 11.03 3.15 12.68
C PRO A 242 11.58 2.72 11.32
N THR A 243 12.70 3.28 10.88
CA THR A 243 13.33 2.90 9.60
C THR A 243 14.85 2.91 9.74
N ILE A 244 15.55 2.26 8.81
CA ILE A 244 17.02 2.30 8.73
C ILE A 244 17.56 3.61 8.12
N ASN A 245 16.69 4.57 7.81
CA ASN A 245 17.00 5.94 7.39
C ASN A 245 17.90 6.06 6.14
N ILE A 246 17.73 5.18 5.14
CA ILE A 246 18.37 5.37 3.84
C ILE A 246 17.76 6.62 3.17
N SER A 247 18.59 7.57 2.73
CA SER A 247 18.07 8.81 2.14
C SER A 247 17.28 8.55 0.85
N VAL A 248 16.07 9.12 0.78
CA VAL A 248 15.19 9.07 -0.40
C VAL A 248 15.83 9.81 -1.58
N ASP A 249 16.52 10.92 -1.30
CA ASP A 249 17.23 11.70 -2.32
C ASP A 249 18.43 10.93 -2.87
N TYR A 250 19.20 10.27 -2.01
CA TYR A 250 20.31 9.39 -2.44
C TYR A 250 19.82 8.26 -3.35
N LEU A 251 18.73 7.58 -2.97
CA LEU A 251 18.14 6.53 -3.81
C LEU A 251 17.62 7.08 -5.14
N ASN A 252 17.10 8.32 -5.17
CA ASN A 252 16.68 8.95 -6.41
C ASN A 252 17.87 9.31 -7.31
N GLU A 253 18.94 9.88 -6.75
CA GLU A 253 20.18 10.19 -7.47
C GLU A 253 20.79 8.93 -8.10
N LYS A 254 20.95 7.85 -7.32
CA LYS A 254 21.44 6.57 -7.84
C LYS A 254 20.53 5.99 -8.91
N PHE A 255 19.20 6.12 -8.76
CA PHE A 255 18.27 5.69 -9.81
C PHE A 255 18.45 6.51 -11.10
N ILE A 256 18.69 7.82 -10.98
CA ILE A 256 19.00 8.69 -12.12
C ILE A 256 20.31 8.27 -12.79
N GLU A 257 21.31 7.85 -12.03
CA GLU A 257 22.57 7.30 -12.55
C GLU A 257 22.42 5.93 -13.23
N GLY A 258 21.25 5.29 -13.14
CA GLY A 258 20.94 4.00 -13.77
C GLY A 258 21.08 2.79 -12.84
N TYR A 259 21.22 3.00 -11.53
CA TYR A 259 21.19 1.91 -10.56
C TYR A 259 19.75 1.41 -10.31
N THR A 260 19.66 0.15 -9.90
CA THR A 260 18.43 -0.51 -9.45
C THR A 260 18.60 -1.03 -8.03
N LEU A 261 17.51 -1.13 -7.28
CA LEU A 261 17.54 -1.62 -5.90
C LEU A 261 17.53 -3.16 -5.87
N GLN A 262 18.26 -3.75 -4.93
CA GLN A 262 18.12 -5.15 -4.55
C GLN A 262 18.09 -5.26 -3.03
N LEU A 263 17.11 -6.02 -2.54
CA LEU A 263 16.91 -6.29 -1.12
C LEU A 263 17.20 -7.76 -0.81
N GLY A 264 17.98 -8.00 0.24
CA GLY A 264 18.11 -9.29 0.89
C GLY A 264 17.05 -9.44 1.98
N LEU A 265 16.05 -10.27 1.75
CA LEU A 265 15.00 -10.58 2.72
C LEU A 265 15.35 -11.86 3.49
N PRO A 266 15.01 -11.97 4.79
CA PRO A 266 15.28 -13.18 5.56
C PRO A 266 14.60 -14.41 4.93
N ASP A 267 15.22 -15.58 5.10
CA ASP A 267 14.69 -16.85 4.56
C ASP A 267 13.33 -17.21 5.19
N HIS A 268 13.14 -16.84 6.46
CA HIS A 268 11.88 -16.98 7.17
C HIS A 268 11.25 -15.61 7.38
N ILE A 269 9.99 -15.46 6.97
CA ILE A 269 9.20 -14.26 7.14
C ILE A 269 8.09 -14.57 8.11
N ASP A 270 8.16 -13.94 9.27
CA ASP A 270 7.21 -14.07 10.38
C ASP A 270 6.57 -12.73 10.79
N VAL A 271 6.97 -11.64 10.13
CA VAL A 271 6.46 -10.29 10.39
C VAL A 271 6.14 -9.56 9.09
N VAL A 272 5.20 -8.62 9.18
CA VAL A 272 4.69 -7.86 8.02
C VAL A 272 5.69 -6.80 7.54
N ASN A 273 6.43 -6.19 8.46
CA ASN A 273 7.42 -5.14 8.19
C ASN A 273 8.82 -5.67 8.41
N ILE A 274 9.66 -5.60 7.39
CA ILE A 274 11.00 -6.20 7.38
C ILE A 274 12.07 -5.12 7.23
N VAL A 275 13.07 -5.21 8.09
CA VAL A 275 14.40 -4.63 7.87
C VAL A 275 15.20 -5.63 7.03
N PRO A 276 15.53 -5.32 5.77
CA PRO A 276 16.31 -6.23 4.93
C PRO A 276 17.67 -6.54 5.57
N PHE A 277 18.15 -7.78 5.45
CA PHE A 277 19.47 -8.14 5.96
C PHE A 277 20.60 -7.45 5.17
N GLU A 278 20.31 -7.10 3.91
CA GLU A 278 21.19 -6.37 3.02
C GLU A 278 20.35 -5.47 2.10
N VAL A 279 20.81 -4.24 1.88
CA VAL A 279 20.31 -3.36 0.83
C VAL A 279 21.47 -3.06 -0.10
N SER A 280 21.30 -3.35 -1.38
CA SER A 280 22.30 -3.07 -2.39
C SER A 280 21.70 -2.35 -3.59
N ILE A 281 22.55 -1.62 -4.29
CA ILE A 281 22.23 -1.00 -5.58
C ILE A 281 23.09 -1.64 -6.65
N ILE A 282 22.47 -1.96 -7.79
CA ILE A 282 23.13 -2.64 -8.90
C ILE A 282 23.04 -1.80 -10.16
N LYS A 283 24.17 -1.64 -10.83
CA LYS A 283 24.25 -1.12 -12.20
C LYS A 283 25.18 -2.02 -13.00
N GLU A 284 24.67 -2.56 -14.10
CA GLU A 284 25.40 -3.52 -14.95
C GLU A 284 25.89 -4.72 -14.11
N ASN A 285 27.19 -4.81 -13.85
CA ASN A 285 27.82 -5.87 -13.05
C ASN A 285 28.42 -5.37 -11.72
N GLN A 286 28.17 -4.11 -11.35
CA GLN A 286 28.64 -3.53 -10.10
C GLN A 286 27.52 -3.56 -9.06
N LYS A 287 27.78 -4.26 -7.94
CA LYS A 287 26.93 -4.28 -6.75
C LYS A 287 27.57 -3.42 -5.67
N GLU A 288 26.87 -2.39 -5.22
CA GLU A 288 27.26 -1.55 -4.08
C GLU A 288 26.31 -1.87 -2.92
N VAL A 289 26.84 -2.40 -1.82
CA VAL A 289 26.06 -2.63 -0.60
C VAL A 289 25.99 -1.33 0.17
N ILE A 290 24.78 -0.80 0.34
CA ILE A 290 24.52 0.49 1.02
C ILE A 290 24.00 0.30 2.44
N TYR A 291 23.61 -0.92 2.80
CA TYR A 291 23.25 -1.30 4.16
C TYR A 291 23.45 -2.80 4.39
N SER A 292 23.87 -3.17 5.60
CA SER A 292 23.84 -4.54 6.10
C SER A 292 23.29 -4.51 7.52
N LEU A 293 22.49 -5.51 7.87
CA LEU A 293 21.81 -5.57 9.16
C LEU A 293 22.79 -5.50 10.33
N ASP A 294 22.60 -4.47 11.14
CA ASP A 294 23.37 -4.16 12.32
C ASP A 294 22.49 -4.17 13.58
N GLU A 295 23.06 -3.87 14.74
CA GLU A 295 22.32 -3.84 16.01
C GLU A 295 21.21 -2.77 16.01
N GLN A 296 21.37 -1.68 15.26
CA GLN A 296 20.32 -0.68 15.10
C GLN A 296 19.16 -1.21 14.27
N GLY A 297 19.43 -1.89 13.16
CA GLY A 297 18.43 -2.56 12.34
C GLY A 297 17.66 -3.63 13.11
N LYS A 298 18.33 -4.43 13.94
CA LYS A 298 17.66 -5.39 14.82
C LYS A 298 16.72 -4.70 15.82
N LYS A 299 17.15 -3.57 16.40
CA LYS A 299 16.27 -2.76 17.27
C LYS A 299 15.05 -2.22 16.53
N ILE A 300 15.24 -1.76 15.29
CA ILE A 300 14.15 -1.31 14.42
C ILE A 300 13.20 -2.47 14.13
N GLN A 301 13.71 -3.63 13.74
CA GLN A 301 12.92 -4.84 13.48
C GLN A 301 12.06 -5.22 14.71
N ASN A 302 12.65 -5.19 15.91
CA ASN A 302 11.99 -5.56 17.17
C ASN A 302 11.05 -4.48 17.74
N SER A 303 11.08 -3.27 17.17
CA SER A 303 10.22 -2.15 17.58
C SER A 303 8.82 -2.24 16.97
N TYR A 304 8.70 -2.98 15.86
CA TYR A 304 7.43 -3.49 15.39
C TYR A 304 7.02 -4.63 16.34
N GLY A 305 5.86 -4.50 16.98
CA GLY A 305 5.27 -5.55 17.80
C GLY A 305 4.89 -6.77 16.97
N VAL A 306 4.36 -7.78 17.66
CA VAL A 306 3.97 -9.11 17.13
C VAL A 306 3.10 -9.00 15.87
N GLU A 307 2.35 -7.90 15.73
CA GLU A 307 1.46 -7.66 14.60
C GLU A 307 1.85 -6.40 13.82
N GLY A 308 3.13 -6.04 13.74
CA GLY A 308 3.57 -4.79 13.09
C GLY A 308 3.03 -3.50 13.73
N THR A 309 2.30 -3.61 14.85
CA THR A 309 1.81 -2.51 15.67
C THR A 309 2.97 -1.97 16.50
N LYS A 310 3.07 -0.65 16.65
CA LYS A 310 4.17 -0.07 17.44
C LYS A 310 4.06 -0.56 18.87
N LYS A 311 5.17 -1.05 19.45
CA LYS A 311 5.27 -1.07 20.91
C LYS A 311 5.22 0.38 21.37
N GLU A 312 4.10 0.79 21.99
CA GLU A 312 4.09 2.06 22.72
C GLU A 312 5.22 1.96 23.75
N SER A 313 6.13 2.94 23.70
CA SER A 313 7.16 3.06 24.71
C SER A 313 6.44 3.44 26.01
N GLU A 314 6.59 2.64 27.05
CA GLU A 314 6.23 3.04 28.42
C GLU A 314 6.96 4.32 28.86
#